data_AF-A0A816HCK1-F1
#
_entry.id   AF-A0A816HCK1-F1
#
_cell.length_a   1.000
_cell.length_b   1.000
_cell.length_c   1.000
_cell.angle_alpha   90.00
_cell.angle_beta   90.00
_cell.angle_gamma   90.00
#
_symmetry.space_group_name_H-M   'P 1'
#
loop_
_entity.id
_entity.type
_entity.pdbx_description
1 polymer ?
#
loop_
_entity_poly.entity_id
_entity_poly.type
_entity_poly.pdbx_seq_one_letter_code
_entity_poly.pdbx_strand_id
1 'polypeptide(L)'
;MEQRRIRSNSRGLKQKSDKKESKQNKSTLLEAGDNSFFHEMITNDLSQFVFMPIPVGQNFIKCRILRMKGNTYLFHVEQSVSKRELLALMAKKQSWNATSHYVITSESKDLLKNRQGIATLRAKTFGGLEFIIYKDDNNKTVNGYQSEIGGIIYERNILGKKGPRKMTVILPKSSLNDEIGIVQTARESNNLIQQWKRNDTNDLWEFHNKAPIWST
;
A
#
# COMPACT_ATOMS: atom_id res chain seq x y z
N MET A 1 2.44 38.78 71.68
CA MET A 1 2.38 38.58 70.21
C MET A 1 0.90 38.35 69.86
N GLU A 2 0.09 39.40 69.75
CA GLU A 2 -0.18 40.17 68.51
C GLU A 2 -1.34 39.50 67.72
N GLN A 3 -2.60 39.94 67.93
CA GLN A 3 -3.41 40.85 67.07
C GLN A 3 -3.45 40.40 65.59
N ARG A 4 -4.54 40.29 64.82
CA ARG A 4 -5.91 40.86 64.80
C ARG A 4 -6.76 40.08 63.76
N ARG A 5 -8.09 40.13 63.90
CA ARG A 5 -9.11 39.74 62.90
C ARG A 5 -8.99 40.53 61.59
N ILE A 6 -9.51 39.97 60.48
CA ILE A 6 -10.56 40.56 59.60
C ILE A 6 -11.15 39.46 58.68
N ARG A 7 -12.48 39.47 58.50
CA ARG A 7 -13.25 38.71 57.50
C ARG A 7 -13.16 39.39 56.13
N SER A 8 -13.16 38.61 55.05
CA SER A 8 -13.77 39.04 53.79
C SER A 8 -14.39 37.85 53.06
N ASN A 9 -15.51 38.14 52.42
CA ASN A 9 -16.41 37.24 51.69
C ASN A 9 -16.24 37.56 50.20
N SER A 10 -16.06 36.56 49.32
CA SER A 10 -16.29 36.75 47.89
C SER A 10 -16.65 35.43 47.19
N ARG A 11 -17.62 35.57 46.28
CA ARG A 11 -18.32 34.55 45.50
C ARG A 11 -17.40 33.97 44.41
N GLY A 12 -17.58 32.69 44.07
CA GLY A 12 -16.99 32.08 42.88
C GLY A 12 -17.60 30.70 42.57
N LEU A 13 -18.19 30.57 41.39
CA LEU A 13 -19.04 29.48 40.94
C LEU A 13 -18.27 28.23 40.47
N LYS A 14 -18.97 27.07 40.56
CA LYS A 14 -18.93 25.84 39.75
C LYS A 14 -17.79 25.69 38.71
N GLN A 15 -17.07 24.57 38.79
CA GLN A 15 -16.62 23.78 37.63
C GLN A 15 -16.27 22.35 38.08
N LYS A 16 -17.25 21.44 37.93
CA LYS A 16 -17.10 19.99 38.08
C LYS A 16 -18.01 19.33 37.03
N SER A 17 -17.70 19.53 35.75
CA SER A 17 -18.47 18.94 34.64
C SER A 17 -17.65 18.53 33.41
N ASP A 18 -16.35 18.80 33.32
CA ASP A 18 -15.69 18.73 31.99
C ASP A 18 -14.80 17.50 31.79
N LYS A 19 -14.78 16.56 32.75
CA LYS A 19 -13.88 15.39 32.70
C LYS A 19 -14.55 14.06 32.29
N LYS A 20 -15.87 14.02 32.14
CA LYS A 20 -16.59 12.83 31.64
C LYS A 20 -16.99 12.93 30.17
N GLU A 21 -17.13 14.14 29.63
CA GLU A 21 -17.50 14.37 28.23
C GLU A 21 -16.34 14.14 27.24
N SER A 22 -15.10 14.26 27.70
CA SER A 22 -13.88 14.09 26.88
C SER A 22 -13.49 12.62 26.61
N LYS A 23 -14.00 11.66 27.39
CA LYS A 23 -13.73 10.23 27.15
C LYS A 23 -14.80 9.55 26.30
N GLN A 24 -16.04 10.05 26.33
CA GLN A 24 -17.16 9.47 25.60
C GLN A 24 -17.26 10.00 24.15
N ASN A 25 -16.67 11.17 23.87
CA ASN A 25 -16.63 11.75 22.52
C ASN A 25 -15.42 11.29 21.68
N LYS A 26 -14.44 10.62 22.27
CA LYS A 26 -13.26 10.10 21.52
C LYS A 26 -13.54 8.75 20.85
N SER A 27 -14.59 8.05 21.27
CA SER A 27 -15.00 6.74 20.74
C SER A 27 -16.00 6.80 19.59
N THR A 28 -16.45 8.00 19.18
CA THR A 28 -17.60 8.15 18.28
C THR A 28 -17.29 9.01 17.04
N LEU A 29 -16.01 9.19 16.70
CA LEU A 29 -15.54 10.00 15.56
C LEU A 29 -14.45 9.32 14.72
N LEU A 30 -14.42 7.98 14.74
CA LEU A 30 -13.74 7.18 13.72
C LEU A 30 -14.82 6.61 12.81
N GLU A 31 -15.48 7.48 12.06
CA GLU A 31 -16.35 7.01 10.98
C GLU A 31 -15.48 6.30 9.94
N ALA A 32 -15.93 5.10 9.55
CA ALA A 32 -15.34 4.27 8.53
C ALA A 32 -15.20 5.06 7.22
N GLY A 33 -14.01 5.61 7.00
CA GLY A 33 -13.72 6.35 5.78
C GLY A 33 -12.97 7.66 5.99
N ASP A 34 -12.59 8.10 7.19
CA ASP A 34 -11.72 9.26 7.28
C ASP A 34 -10.27 8.92 6.86
N ASN A 35 -9.97 9.14 5.58
CA ASN A 35 -8.63 8.99 5.03
C ASN A 35 -7.69 10.13 5.48
N SER A 36 -8.07 10.97 6.45
CA SER A 36 -7.24 12.05 7.00
C SER A 36 -5.88 11.55 7.49
N PHE A 37 -5.86 10.39 8.17
CA PHE A 37 -4.63 9.74 8.61
C PHE A 37 -3.66 9.47 7.44
N PHE A 38 -4.15 8.90 6.34
CA PHE A 38 -3.33 8.67 5.16
C PHE A 38 -2.96 9.96 4.46
N HIS A 39 -3.81 10.98 4.49
CA HIS A 39 -3.49 12.28 3.89
C HIS A 39 -2.30 12.93 4.58
N GLU A 40 -2.28 12.95 5.92
CA GLU A 40 -1.14 13.46 6.69
C GLU A 40 0.12 12.64 6.38
N MET A 41 0.01 11.31 6.36
CA MET A 41 1.13 10.43 6.06
C MET A 41 1.67 10.60 4.64
N ILE A 42 0.82 10.66 3.62
CA ILE A 42 1.21 10.92 2.22
C ILE A 42 1.93 12.27 2.08
N THR A 43 1.50 13.26 2.86
CA THR A 43 2.09 14.61 2.83
C THR A 43 3.45 14.64 3.52
N ASN A 44 3.62 13.88 4.61
CA ASN A 44 4.82 13.92 5.45
C ASN A 44 5.88 12.90 5.02
N ASP A 45 5.48 11.67 4.72
CA ASP A 45 6.36 10.57 4.31
C ASP A 45 5.64 9.61 3.35
N LEU A 46 5.67 9.99 2.07
CA LEU A 46 5.11 9.19 0.99
C LEU A 46 5.81 7.83 0.84
N SER A 47 7.11 7.75 1.18
CA SER A 47 7.87 6.51 1.05
C SER A 47 7.43 5.47 2.08
N GLN A 48 7.18 5.89 3.33
CA GLN A 48 6.57 5.02 4.33
C GLN A 48 5.16 4.62 3.95
N PHE A 49 4.32 5.57 3.52
CA PHE A 49 2.92 5.30 3.17
C PHE A 49 2.78 4.13 2.17
N VAL A 50 3.64 4.09 1.15
CA VAL A 50 3.55 3.13 0.05
C VAL A 50 3.79 1.67 0.49
N PHE A 51 4.64 1.46 1.49
CA PHE A 51 5.01 0.12 1.95
C PHE A 51 4.34 -0.29 3.25
N MET A 52 3.53 0.58 3.84
CA MET A 52 2.80 0.30 5.06
C MET A 52 1.53 -0.52 4.77
N PRO A 53 1.29 -1.63 5.49
CA PRO A 53 -0.01 -2.30 5.48
C PRO A 53 -1.15 -1.37 5.92
N ILE A 54 -2.39 -1.68 5.56
CA ILE A 54 -3.54 -0.91 6.06
C ILE A 54 -3.65 -1.10 7.58
N PRO A 55 -3.65 -0.03 8.41
CA PRO A 55 -3.74 -0.15 9.85
C PRO A 55 -5.04 -0.81 10.31
N VAL A 56 -4.97 -1.54 11.42
CA VAL A 56 -6.13 -2.19 12.03
C VAL A 56 -7.20 -1.16 12.40
N GLY A 57 -8.45 -1.42 12.02
CA GLY A 57 -9.58 -0.51 12.23
C GLY A 57 -9.93 0.32 11.00
N GLN A 58 -9.05 0.41 10.01
CA GLN A 58 -9.36 0.91 8.68
C GLN A 58 -9.68 -0.25 7.73
N ASN A 59 -10.82 -0.18 7.05
CA ASN A 59 -11.25 -1.29 6.17
C ASN A 59 -10.81 -1.12 4.71
N PHE A 60 -10.63 0.10 4.21
CA PHE A 60 -10.25 0.36 2.83
C PHE A 60 -9.60 1.75 2.64
N ILE A 61 -8.84 1.90 1.56
CA ILE A 61 -8.38 3.19 1.03
C ILE A 61 -9.01 3.34 -0.36
N LYS A 62 -9.61 4.50 -0.65
CA LYS A 62 -10.14 4.81 -1.98
C LYS A 62 -9.05 5.46 -2.82
N CYS A 63 -8.85 4.94 -4.02
CA CYS A 63 -7.77 5.35 -4.91
C CYS A 63 -8.25 5.41 -6.36
N ARG A 64 -7.56 6.22 -7.17
CA ARG A 64 -7.83 6.38 -8.61
C ARG A 64 -6.56 6.18 -9.43
N ILE A 65 -6.65 5.33 -10.45
CA ILE A 65 -5.57 5.14 -11.42
C ILE A 65 -5.89 5.90 -12.71
N LEU A 66 -4.96 6.72 -13.15
CA LEU A 66 -5.03 7.46 -14.41
C LEU A 66 -3.95 7.00 -15.37
N ARG A 67 -4.34 6.60 -16.59
CA ARG A 67 -3.40 6.29 -17.66
C ARG A 67 -3.12 7.53 -18.49
N MET A 68 -1.86 7.95 -18.52
CA MET A 68 -1.35 9.01 -19.38
C MET A 68 -0.77 8.45 -20.70
N LYS A 69 -0.48 9.36 -21.64
CA LYS A 69 0.29 9.05 -22.86
C LYS A 69 1.66 8.43 -22.51
N GLY A 70 2.20 7.63 -23.42
CA GLY A 70 3.54 7.04 -23.24
C GLY A 70 3.62 5.95 -22.17
N ASN A 71 2.54 5.18 -21.96
CA ASN A 71 2.46 4.08 -20.99
C ASN A 71 2.87 4.48 -19.56
N THR A 72 2.45 5.67 -19.16
CA THR A 72 2.63 6.21 -17.82
C THR A 72 1.30 6.13 -17.08
N TYR A 73 1.33 5.75 -15.81
CA TYR A 73 0.18 5.56 -14.94
C TYR A 73 0.40 6.39 -13.68
N LEU A 74 -0.63 7.09 -13.24
CA LEU A 74 -0.65 7.84 -11.99
C LEU A 74 -1.61 7.16 -11.03
N PHE A 75 -1.23 7.06 -9.77
CA PHE A 75 -2.04 6.50 -8.70
C PHE A 75 -2.29 7.61 -7.68
N HIS A 76 -3.56 7.98 -7.55
CA HIS A 76 -4.03 9.00 -6.62
C HIS A 76 -4.78 8.35 -5.47
N VAL A 77 -4.62 8.91 -4.28
CA VAL A 77 -5.40 8.54 -3.09
C VAL A 77 -6.49 9.60 -2.89
N GLU A 78 -7.73 9.15 -2.74
CA GLU A 78 -8.89 10.02 -2.56
C GLU A 78 -9.04 10.41 -1.08
N GLN A 79 -9.17 11.71 -0.82
CA GLN A 79 -9.55 12.21 0.50
C GLN A 79 -11.08 12.22 0.61
N SER A 80 -11.60 11.44 1.54
CA SER A 80 -13.04 11.24 1.74
C SER A 80 -13.82 12.51 2.06
N VAL A 81 -13.24 13.38 2.89
CA VAL A 81 -13.92 14.60 3.38
C VAL A 81 -13.91 15.72 2.34
N SER A 82 -12.79 15.96 1.67
CA SER A 82 -12.60 17.13 0.81
C SER A 82 -12.83 16.86 -0.69
N LYS A 83 -12.99 15.59 -1.08
CA LYS A 83 -12.93 15.11 -2.48
C LYS A 83 -11.66 15.50 -3.23
N ARG A 84 -10.61 15.95 -2.52
CA ARG A 84 -9.29 16.19 -3.10
C ARG A 84 -8.61 14.85 -3.31
N GLU A 85 -7.71 14.84 -4.29
CA GLU A 85 -6.91 13.67 -4.60
C GLU A 85 -5.43 14.03 -4.46
N LEU A 86 -4.68 13.15 -3.80
CA LEU A 86 -3.24 13.26 -3.66
C LEU A 86 -2.57 12.28 -4.59
N LEU A 87 -1.62 12.76 -5.41
CA LEU A 87 -0.77 11.87 -6.19
C LEU A 87 0.19 11.15 -5.24
N ALA A 88 0.10 9.82 -5.18
CA ALA A 88 0.96 9.00 -4.34
C ALA A 88 2.00 8.21 -5.13
N LEU A 89 1.66 7.69 -6.31
CA LEU A 89 2.63 6.94 -7.13
C LEU A 89 2.51 7.27 -8.60
N MET A 90 3.62 7.07 -9.30
CA MET A 90 3.72 7.06 -10.75
C MET A 90 4.39 5.77 -11.22
N ALA A 91 3.86 5.14 -12.27
CA ALA A 91 4.47 3.98 -12.89
C ALA A 91 4.67 4.21 -14.38
N LYS A 92 5.81 3.77 -14.94
CA LYS A 92 6.08 3.86 -16.38
C LYS A 92 6.62 2.56 -16.93
N LYS A 93 6.01 2.10 -18.03
CA LYS A 93 6.54 0.97 -18.80
C LYS A 93 7.85 1.38 -19.48
N GLN A 94 8.89 0.60 -19.25
CA GLN A 94 10.20 0.80 -19.84
C GLN A 94 10.24 0.22 -21.26
N SER A 95 10.78 0.99 -22.21
CA SER A 95 11.02 0.55 -23.58
C SER A 95 12.17 -0.46 -23.67
N TRP A 96 12.24 -1.16 -24.81
CA TRP A 96 13.35 -2.06 -25.19
C TRP A 96 13.58 -3.29 -24.30
N ASN A 97 12.65 -3.63 -23.41
CA ASN A 97 12.69 -4.89 -22.67
C ASN A 97 11.91 -5.96 -23.44
N ALA A 98 12.48 -7.17 -23.54
CA ALA A 98 11.82 -8.32 -24.17
C ALA A 98 10.52 -8.73 -23.44
N THR A 99 10.47 -8.51 -22.12
CA THR A 99 9.28 -8.71 -21.30
C THR A 99 8.79 -7.38 -20.74
N SER A 100 7.53 -7.34 -20.29
CA SER A 100 6.97 -6.14 -19.68
C SER A 100 7.71 -5.78 -18.39
N HIS A 101 8.15 -4.54 -18.30
CA HIS A 101 8.94 -4.01 -17.20
C HIS A 101 8.42 -2.59 -16.89
N TYR A 102 8.01 -2.35 -15.65
CA TYR A 102 7.52 -1.07 -15.17
C TYR A 102 8.33 -0.62 -13.97
N VAL A 103 8.75 0.65 -13.98
CA VAL A 103 9.38 1.31 -12.83
C VAL A 103 8.30 2.14 -12.14
N ILE A 104 8.21 2.02 -10.81
CA ILE A 104 7.24 2.68 -9.94
C ILE A 104 8.01 3.64 -9.03
N THR A 105 7.54 4.87 -8.91
CA THR A 105 8.16 5.93 -8.10
C THR A 105 7.12 6.78 -7.38
N SER A 106 7.48 7.28 -6.20
CA SER A 106 6.76 8.33 -5.46
C SER A 106 7.17 9.74 -5.89
N GLU A 107 8.27 9.86 -6.63
CA GLU A 107 8.93 11.12 -6.96
C GLU A 107 8.51 11.70 -8.32
N SER A 108 9.07 12.88 -8.63
CA SER A 108 8.84 13.57 -9.89
C SER A 108 9.13 12.73 -11.15
N LYS A 109 8.54 13.15 -12.28
CA LYS A 109 8.61 12.48 -13.59
C LYS A 109 10.02 12.18 -14.11
N ASP A 110 11.04 12.90 -13.64
CA ASP A 110 12.39 12.78 -14.19
C ASP A 110 13.13 11.52 -13.72
N LEU A 111 12.82 10.97 -12.53
CA LEU A 111 13.43 9.72 -12.06
C LEU A 111 13.00 8.49 -12.88
N LEU A 112 11.81 8.53 -13.48
CA LEU A 112 11.34 7.49 -14.40
C LEU A 112 12.21 7.34 -15.66
N LYS A 113 12.93 8.40 -16.07
CA LYS A 113 13.88 8.35 -17.20
C LYS A 113 15.17 7.62 -16.80
N ASN A 114 15.61 7.81 -15.55
CA ASN A 114 16.83 7.20 -15.01
C ASN A 114 16.61 5.76 -14.51
N ARG A 115 15.40 5.21 -14.65
CA ARG A 115 15.01 3.88 -14.17
C ARG A 115 15.23 3.70 -12.66
N GLN A 116 15.19 4.81 -11.91
CA GLN A 116 15.25 4.79 -10.46
C GLN A 116 13.82 4.92 -9.96
N GLY A 117 13.38 3.90 -9.25
CA GLY A 117 12.08 3.82 -8.61
C GLY A 117 12.23 3.31 -7.18
N ILE A 118 11.11 3.29 -6.48
CA ILE A 118 10.99 2.66 -5.15
C ILE A 118 10.54 1.20 -5.29
N ALA A 119 9.98 0.83 -6.44
CA ALA A 119 9.59 -0.53 -6.77
C ALA A 119 9.57 -0.76 -8.28
N THR A 120 9.71 -2.03 -8.66
CA THR A 120 9.73 -2.46 -10.05
C THR A 120 8.78 -3.65 -10.26
N LEU A 121 7.93 -3.59 -11.28
CA LEU A 121 7.10 -4.72 -11.72
C LEU A 121 7.70 -5.34 -12.98
N ARG A 122 8.03 -6.63 -12.93
CA ARG A 122 8.65 -7.35 -14.05
C ARG A 122 7.92 -8.63 -14.41
N ALA A 123 7.62 -8.78 -15.69
CA ALA A 123 7.10 -10.03 -16.23
C ALA A 123 8.21 -11.07 -16.33
N LYS A 124 7.93 -12.28 -15.80
CA LYS A 124 8.86 -13.43 -15.82
C LYS A 124 8.68 -14.31 -17.05
N THR A 125 7.47 -14.35 -17.60
CA THR A 125 7.14 -15.14 -18.79
C THR A 125 6.91 -14.25 -20.01
N PHE A 126 7.38 -14.68 -21.17
CA PHE A 126 6.97 -14.09 -22.45
C PHE A 126 5.44 -14.23 -22.60
N GLY A 127 4.75 -13.14 -22.91
CA GLY A 127 3.27 -13.09 -22.92
C GLY A 127 2.64 -12.52 -21.64
N GLY A 128 3.42 -12.28 -20.58
CA GLY A 128 2.95 -11.53 -19.40
C GLY A 128 1.86 -12.26 -18.62
N LEU A 129 2.11 -13.51 -18.27
CA LEU A 129 1.22 -14.31 -17.41
C LEU A 129 1.69 -14.30 -15.96
N GLU A 130 2.99 -14.15 -15.73
CA GLU A 130 3.60 -14.10 -14.40
C GLU A 130 4.36 -12.79 -14.23
N PHE A 131 4.10 -12.10 -13.13
CA PHE A 131 4.76 -10.84 -12.76
C PHE A 131 5.24 -10.89 -11.32
N ILE A 132 6.42 -10.33 -11.07
CA ILE A 132 6.97 -10.15 -9.73
C ILE A 132 7.13 -8.65 -9.47
N ILE A 133 6.79 -8.24 -8.26
CA ILE A 133 7.03 -6.90 -7.73
C ILE A 133 8.29 -6.97 -6.87
N TYR A 134 9.27 -6.14 -7.24
CA TYR A 134 10.50 -5.94 -6.50
C TYR A 134 10.43 -4.61 -5.75
N LYS A 135 10.88 -4.61 -4.50
CA LYS A 135 11.17 -3.38 -3.75
C LYS A 135 12.58 -2.93 -4.14
N ASP A 136 12.68 -1.72 -4.66
CA ASP A 136 13.95 -1.15 -5.10
C ASP A 136 14.57 -0.40 -3.92
N ASP A 137 15.43 -1.09 -3.17
CA ASP A 137 16.19 -0.45 -2.11
C ASP A 137 17.42 0.24 -2.73
N ASN A 138 17.62 1.53 -2.43
CA ASN A 138 18.81 2.29 -2.87
C ASN A 138 20.14 1.65 -2.45
N ASN A 139 20.10 0.78 -1.43
CA ASN A 139 21.16 -0.16 -1.12
C ASN A 139 21.18 -1.27 -2.19
N LYS A 140 21.78 -0.93 -3.34
CA LYS A 140 22.11 -1.83 -4.44
C LYS A 140 22.35 -3.24 -3.92
N THR A 141 21.44 -4.17 -4.24
CA THR A 141 21.60 -5.63 -4.25
C THR A 141 22.95 -6.08 -3.71
N VAL A 142 23.17 -5.94 -2.39
CA VAL A 142 24.44 -6.31 -1.77
C VAL A 142 24.46 -7.82 -1.91
N ASN A 143 25.32 -8.33 -2.81
CA ASN A 143 25.41 -9.74 -3.19
C ASN A 143 24.39 -10.25 -4.23
N GLY A 144 23.71 -9.38 -4.99
CA GLY A 144 22.84 -9.79 -6.10
C GLY A 144 21.45 -10.29 -5.68
N TYR A 145 21.08 -10.14 -4.41
CA TYR A 145 19.74 -10.45 -3.92
C TYR A 145 18.74 -9.38 -4.34
N GLN A 146 17.56 -9.82 -4.78
CA GLN A 146 16.41 -8.97 -5.08
C GLN A 146 15.34 -9.14 -4.00
N SER A 147 14.80 -8.02 -3.52
CA SER A 147 13.71 -7.97 -2.53
C SER A 147 12.36 -8.11 -3.23
N GLU A 148 11.76 -9.30 -3.19
CA GLU A 148 10.45 -9.60 -3.77
C GLU A 148 9.34 -9.35 -2.74
N ILE A 149 8.35 -8.54 -3.11
CA ILE A 149 7.24 -8.13 -2.22
C ILE A 149 5.87 -8.59 -2.71
N GLY A 150 5.81 -9.22 -3.89
CA GLY A 150 4.57 -9.78 -4.39
C GLY A 150 4.70 -10.46 -5.75
N GLY A 151 3.78 -11.39 -6.02
CA GLY A 151 3.68 -12.14 -7.26
C GLY A 151 2.26 -12.09 -7.80
N ILE A 152 2.13 -11.97 -9.12
CA ILE A 152 0.84 -12.01 -9.82
C ILE A 152 0.92 -13.07 -10.91
N ILE A 153 -0.05 -13.98 -10.91
CA ILE A 153 -0.15 -15.08 -11.88
C ILE A 153 -1.51 -15.04 -12.54
N TYR A 154 -1.53 -15.10 -13.87
CA TYR A 154 -2.73 -15.26 -14.67
C TYR A 154 -2.74 -16.65 -15.29
N GLU A 155 -3.86 -17.36 -15.15
CA GLU A 155 -4.04 -18.62 -15.86
C GLU A 155 -4.11 -18.40 -17.38
N ARG A 156 -3.50 -19.32 -18.13
CA ARG A 156 -3.63 -19.32 -19.59
C ARG A 156 -5.05 -19.72 -19.97
N ASN A 157 -5.69 -18.87 -20.78
CA ASN A 157 -6.91 -19.28 -21.46
C ASN A 157 -6.54 -20.26 -22.58
N ILE A 158 -6.90 -21.52 -22.39
CA ILE A 158 -6.73 -22.57 -23.40
C ILE A 158 -8.06 -22.71 -24.15
N LEU A 159 -8.01 -22.62 -25.49
CA LEU A 159 -9.12 -22.91 -26.41
C LEU A 159 -10.41 -22.06 -26.26
N GLY A 160 -10.29 -20.73 -26.18
CA GLY A 160 -11.40 -19.85 -26.61
C GLY A 160 -12.63 -19.75 -25.71
N LYS A 161 -12.62 -20.30 -24.49
CA LYS A 161 -13.64 -19.99 -23.48
C LYS A 161 -13.52 -18.50 -23.09
N LYS A 162 -14.44 -17.69 -23.58
CA LYS A 162 -14.54 -16.23 -23.31
C LYS A 162 -15.07 -16.01 -21.89
N GLY A 163 -14.19 -16.15 -20.91
CA GLY A 163 -14.46 -15.78 -19.52
C GLY A 163 -13.33 -14.91 -18.95
N PRO A 164 -13.57 -14.17 -17.86
CA PRO A 164 -12.51 -13.50 -17.13
C PRO A 164 -11.40 -14.49 -16.74
N ARG A 165 -10.14 -14.10 -16.94
CA ARG A 165 -8.99 -14.94 -16.56
C ARG A 165 -8.95 -15.07 -15.04
N LYS A 166 -8.66 -16.28 -14.56
CA LYS A 166 -8.31 -16.49 -13.16
C LYS A 166 -6.95 -15.83 -12.89
N MET A 167 -6.89 -15.17 -11.75
CA MET A 167 -5.74 -14.42 -11.26
C MET A 167 -5.47 -14.82 -9.82
N THR A 168 -4.21 -15.14 -9.54
CA THR A 168 -3.68 -15.39 -8.21
C THR A 168 -2.68 -14.30 -7.86
N VAL A 169 -2.79 -13.76 -6.65
CA VAL A 169 -1.83 -12.82 -6.06
C VAL A 169 -1.20 -13.48 -4.85
N ILE A 170 0.13 -13.43 -4.78
CA ILE A 170 0.93 -13.99 -3.69
C ILE A 170 1.65 -12.83 -3.02
N LEU A 171 1.53 -12.73 -1.69
CA LEU A 171 2.28 -11.78 -0.88
C LEU A 171 3.08 -12.55 0.18
N PRO A 172 4.35 -12.21 0.43
CA PRO A 172 5.06 -12.77 1.58
C PRO A 172 4.39 -12.39 2.89
N LYS A 173 4.38 -13.31 3.86
CA LYS A 173 4.03 -12.99 5.24
C LYS A 173 5.16 -12.18 5.87
N SER A 174 4.80 -11.18 6.66
CA SER A 174 5.78 -10.46 7.48
C SER A 174 6.03 -11.21 8.78
N SER A 175 7.29 -11.25 9.22
CA SER A 175 7.67 -11.77 10.52
C SER A 175 7.36 -10.80 11.67
N LEU A 176 7.15 -9.51 11.34
CA LEU A 176 6.83 -8.44 12.29
C LEU A 176 5.46 -7.85 11.96
N ASN A 177 4.66 -7.61 13.00
CA ASN A 177 3.39 -6.89 12.83
C ASN A 177 3.66 -5.51 12.22
N ASP A 178 2.80 -5.10 11.30
CA ASP A 178 2.79 -3.77 10.64
C ASP A 178 3.89 -3.52 9.58
N GLU A 179 4.65 -4.53 9.17
CA GLU A 179 5.58 -4.43 8.03
C GLU A 179 5.12 -5.24 6.81
N ILE A 180 5.59 -4.85 5.62
CA ILE A 180 5.42 -5.66 4.41
C ILE A 180 6.36 -6.86 4.46
N GLY A 181 5.85 -8.05 4.13
CA GLY A 181 6.69 -9.22 3.97
C GLY A 181 7.63 -9.06 2.77
N ILE A 182 8.89 -9.44 2.94
CA ILE A 182 9.92 -9.39 1.89
C ILE A 182 10.58 -10.76 1.78
N VAL A 183 10.66 -11.29 0.56
CA VAL A 183 11.50 -12.46 0.24
C VAL A 183 12.73 -11.97 -0.49
N GLN A 184 13.91 -12.26 0.06
CA GLN A 184 15.17 -11.99 -0.61
C GLN A 184 15.60 -13.21 -1.43
N THR A 185 15.75 -13.05 -2.74
CA THR A 185 16.21 -14.13 -3.62
C THR A 185 17.42 -13.72 -4.44
N ALA A 186 18.44 -14.59 -4.50
CA ALA A 186 19.61 -14.41 -5.35
C ALA A 186 19.47 -15.12 -6.72
N ARG A 187 18.48 -16.00 -6.88
CA ARG A 187 18.35 -16.84 -8.08
C ARG A 187 16.93 -16.83 -8.61
N GLU A 188 16.79 -16.71 -9.92
CA GLU A 188 15.49 -16.76 -10.58
C GLU A 188 14.74 -18.08 -10.35
N SER A 189 15.45 -19.19 -10.16
CA SER A 189 14.85 -20.50 -9.88
C SER A 189 14.20 -20.60 -8.51
N ASN A 190 14.45 -19.64 -7.61
CA ASN A 190 13.94 -19.62 -6.25
C ASN A 190 13.18 -18.31 -5.95
N ASN A 191 12.50 -17.76 -6.96
CA ASN A 191 11.63 -16.60 -6.76
C ASN A 191 10.29 -16.99 -6.11
N LEU A 192 9.54 -16.00 -5.65
CA LEU A 192 8.26 -16.12 -4.95
C LEU A 192 7.24 -16.98 -5.71
N ILE A 193 7.15 -16.81 -7.02
CA ILE A 193 6.23 -17.60 -7.86
C ILE A 193 6.68 -19.06 -7.94
N GLN A 194 7.99 -19.32 -8.00
CA GLN A 194 8.53 -20.69 -7.99
C GLN A 194 8.35 -21.36 -6.63
N GLN A 195 8.43 -20.60 -5.54
CA GLN A 195 8.10 -21.10 -4.20
C GLN A 195 6.63 -21.55 -4.13
N TRP A 196 5.71 -20.69 -4.55
CA TRP A 196 4.28 -21.03 -4.63
C TRP A 196 4.00 -22.23 -5.54
N LYS A 197 4.63 -22.31 -6.72
CA LYS A 197 4.48 -23.46 -7.64
C LYS A 197 4.96 -24.79 -7.06
N ARG A 198 5.83 -24.78 -6.06
CA ARG A 198 6.29 -25.97 -5.31
C ARG A 198 5.39 -26.32 -4.13
N ASN A 199 4.27 -25.61 -3.95
CA ASN A 199 3.38 -25.69 -2.78
C ASN A 199 4.07 -25.36 -1.44
N ASP A 200 5.15 -24.57 -1.48
CA ASP A 200 5.79 -24.05 -0.27
C ASP A 200 5.14 -22.71 0.11
N THR A 201 3.96 -22.78 0.75
CA THR A 201 3.11 -21.61 1.01
C THR A 201 3.00 -21.24 2.49
N ASN A 202 3.79 -21.89 3.36
CA ASN A 202 3.74 -21.65 4.81
C ASN A 202 3.95 -20.18 5.16
N ASP A 203 4.87 -19.52 4.44
CA ASP A 203 5.22 -18.12 4.66
C ASP A 203 4.56 -17.16 3.65
N LEU A 204 3.50 -17.59 2.97
CA LEU A 204 2.85 -16.84 1.89
C LEU A 204 1.35 -16.62 2.17
N TRP A 205 0.87 -15.42 1.85
CA TRP A 205 -0.55 -15.14 1.66
C TRP A 205 -0.92 -15.35 0.20
N GLU A 206 -1.98 -16.12 -0.04
CA GLU A 206 -2.52 -16.38 -1.37
C GLU A 206 -3.92 -15.78 -1.50
N PHE A 207 -4.13 -15.03 -2.57
CA PHE A 207 -5.40 -14.40 -2.90
C PHE A 207 -5.81 -14.74 -4.32
N HIS A 208 -7.12 -14.86 -4.54
CA HIS A 208 -7.69 -15.09 -5.86
C HIS A 208 -8.71 -14.01 -6.20
N ASN A 209 -8.82 -13.67 -7.48
CA ASN A 209 -9.90 -12.80 -7.91
C ASN A 209 -11.26 -13.46 -7.63
N LYS A 210 -12.25 -12.65 -7.22
CA LYS A 210 -13.62 -13.12 -7.08
C LYS A 210 -14.16 -13.54 -8.45
N ALA A 211 -14.87 -14.67 -8.50
CA ALA A 211 -15.55 -15.11 -9.71
C ALA A 211 -16.65 -14.09 -10.09
N PRO A 212 -16.79 -13.73 -11.38
CA PRO A 212 -17.84 -12.83 -11.82
C PRO A 212 -19.21 -13.46 -11.57
N ILE A 213 -20.16 -12.64 -11.14
CA ILE A 213 -21.57 -13.01 -11.08
C ILE A 213 -22.25 -12.27 -12.23
N TRP A 214 -22.84 -13.01 -13.17
CA TRP A 214 -23.56 -12.42 -14.29
C TRP A 214 -24.94 -11.98 -13.82
N SER A 215 -25.22 -10.67 -13.87
CA SER A 215 -26.58 -10.18 -13.69
C SER A 215 -27.37 -10.47 -14.97
N THR A 216 -28.39 -11.31 -14.84
CA THR A 216 -29.42 -11.53 -15.86
C THR A 216 -30.50 -10.48 -15.77
#